data_AF-A0A9D8VID1-F1
#
_entry.id   AF-A0A9D8VID1-F1
#
_cell.length_a   1.000
_cell.length_b   1.000
_cell.length_c   1.000
_cell.angle_alpha   90.00
_cell.angle_beta   90.00
_cell.angle_gamma   90.00
#
_symmetry.space_group_name_H-M   'P 1'
#
loop_
_entity.id
_entity.type
_entity.pdbx_description
1 polymer ?
#
loop_
_entity_poly.entity_id
_entity_poly.type
_entity_poly.pdbx_seq_one_letter_code
_entity_poly.pdbx_strand_id
1 'polypeptide(L)'
;MLKLKDTGLEEFSFGDGPDDQFYILVNKKISPDGIDVDKLSKTDPRKFDQVLSDMGCVLMLNGVEVTELCMRGELDNENLHESMYELAKDEGIIK
;
A
#
# COMPACT_ATOMS: atom_id res chain seq x y z
N MET A 1 -10.86 -11.31 -9.93
CA MET A 1 -11.17 -10.35 -8.87
C MET A 1 -10.39 -10.68 -7.62
N LEU A 2 -9.53 -9.75 -7.20
CA LEU A 2 -8.77 -9.85 -5.96
C LEU A 2 -9.75 -9.67 -4.79
N LYS A 3 -9.66 -10.50 -3.75
CA LYS A 3 -10.52 -10.40 -2.57
C LYS A 3 -9.73 -9.79 -1.41
N LEU A 4 -10.40 -9.18 -0.44
CA LEU A 4 -9.76 -8.62 0.77
C LEU A 4 -8.83 -9.62 1.47
N LYS A 5 -9.25 -10.87 1.62
CA LYS A 5 -8.42 -11.93 2.23
C LYS A 5 -7.16 -12.29 1.43
N ASP A 6 -7.14 -11.93 0.15
CA ASP A 6 -6.00 -12.13 -0.74
C ASP A 6 -5.05 -10.92 -0.69
N THR A 7 -5.33 -9.91 0.13
CA THR A 7 -4.46 -8.76 0.37
C THR A 7 -3.88 -8.74 1.78
N GLY A 8 -2.86 -7.91 1.97
CA GLY A 8 -2.34 -7.51 3.28
C GLY A 8 -2.08 -6.02 3.33
N LEU A 9 -2.02 -5.50 4.54
CA LEU A 9 -1.49 -4.17 4.81
C LEU A 9 -0.08 -4.32 5.37
N GLU A 10 0.86 -3.58 4.81
CA GLU A 10 2.23 -3.46 5.31
C GLU A 10 2.56 -2.01 5.60
N GLU A 11 3.33 -1.80 6.66
CA GLU A 11 3.75 -0.49 7.14
C GLU A 11 5.26 -0.41 7.10
N PHE A 12 5.78 0.61 6.43
CA PHE A 12 7.21 0.88 6.33
C PHE A 12 7.51 2.29 6.81
N SER A 13 8.58 2.44 7.58
CA SER A 13 9.09 3.74 8.02
C SER A 13 10.52 3.88 7.55
N PHE A 14 10.82 4.96 6.81
CA PHE A 14 12.18 5.29 6.38
C PHE A 14 12.80 6.44 7.19
N GLY A 15 12.07 6.93 8.19
CA GLY A 15 12.41 8.03 9.06
C GLY A 15 11.39 8.16 10.20
N ASP A 16 11.42 9.30 10.89
CA ASP A 16 10.58 9.57 12.07
C ASP A 16 9.33 10.42 11.73
N GLY A 17 9.25 10.96 10.52
CA GLY A 17 8.14 11.81 10.07
C GLY A 17 6.95 11.02 9.52
N PRO A 18 5.73 11.57 9.56
CA PRO A 18 4.56 10.95 8.92
C PRO A 18 4.68 10.86 7.39
N ASP A 19 5.52 11.71 6.78
CA ASP A 19 5.90 11.66 5.37
C ASP A 19 6.90 10.54 5.05
N ASP A 20 7.60 10.03 6.06
CA ASP A 20 8.48 8.87 5.96
C ASP A 20 7.77 7.54 6.28
N GLN A 21 6.51 7.59 6.74
CA GLN A 21 5.65 6.42 6.95
C GLN A 21 4.87 6.10 5.69
N PHE A 22 4.84 4.82 5.32
CA PHE A 22 4.15 4.31 4.14
C PHE A 22 3.27 3.13 4.51
N TYR A 23 2.05 3.14 3.99
CA TYR A 23 1.04 2.10 4.14
C TYR A 23 0.80 1.48 2.76
N ILE A 24 1.04 0.19 2.63
CA ILE A 24 1.01 -0.52 1.36
C ILE A 24 -0.02 -1.65 1.41
N LEU A 25 -1.01 -1.58 0.52
CA LEU A 25 -1.91 -2.68 0.23
C LEU A 25 -1.25 -3.64 -0.75
N VAL A 26 -0.96 -4.86 -0.30
CA VAL A 26 -0.20 -5.86 -1.05
C VAL A 26 -1.12 -6.99 -1.52
N ASN A 27 -0.98 -7.44 -2.75
CA ASN A 27 -1.60 -8.64 -3.29
C ASN A 27 -0.77 -9.88 -2.90
N LYS A 28 -1.25 -10.64 -1.91
CA LYS A 28 -0.58 -11.84 -1.38
C LYS A 28 -0.51 -13.00 -2.36
N LYS A 29 -1.25 -12.96 -3.46
CA LYS A 29 -1.10 -13.95 -4.54
C LYS A 29 0.14 -13.71 -5.39
N ILE A 30 0.62 -12.46 -5.42
CA ILE A 30 1.85 -12.07 -6.13
C ILE A 30 3.02 -12.09 -5.15
N SER A 31 2.86 -11.44 -3.99
CA SER A 31 3.87 -11.44 -2.95
C SER A 31 3.31 -11.97 -1.62
N PRO A 32 3.36 -13.29 -1.38
CA PRO A 32 2.83 -13.90 -0.17
C PRO A 32 3.61 -13.48 1.08
N ASP A 33 4.88 -13.13 0.91
CA ASP A 33 5.80 -12.73 1.99
C ASP A 33 5.94 -11.19 2.12
N GLY A 34 5.21 -10.42 1.31
CA GLY A 34 5.18 -8.96 1.37
C GLY A 34 6.16 -8.23 0.48
N ILE A 35 6.31 -6.91 0.66
CA ILE A 35 7.21 -6.11 -0.18
C ILE A 35 8.67 -6.33 0.24
N ASP A 36 9.51 -6.73 -0.71
CA ASP A 36 10.95 -6.86 -0.49
C ASP A 36 11.62 -5.47 -0.56
N VAL A 37 11.70 -4.80 0.59
CA VAL A 37 12.31 -3.48 0.76
C VAL A 37 13.79 -3.48 0.41
N ASP A 38 14.50 -4.58 0.63
CA ASP A 38 15.92 -4.71 0.28
C ASP A 38 16.12 -4.71 -1.23
N LYS A 39 15.21 -5.32 -1.99
CA LYS A 39 15.20 -5.25 -3.45
C LYS A 39 14.70 -3.90 -3.94
N LEU A 40 13.73 -3.29 -3.26
CA LEU A 40 13.20 -1.98 -3.59
C LEU A 40 14.27 -0.89 -3.44
N SER A 41 15.04 -0.89 -2.35
CA SER A 41 16.12 0.08 -2.09
C SER A 41 17.28 0.00 -3.09
N LYS A 42 17.47 -1.14 -3.76
CA LYS A 42 18.50 -1.36 -4.80
C LYS A 42 17.99 -1.10 -6.22
N THR A 43 16.70 -0.77 -6.36
CA THR A 43 16.06 -0.59 -7.67
C THR A 43 16.38 0.77 -8.27
N ASP A 44 16.52 0.82 -9.59
CA ASP A 44 16.63 2.08 -10.35
C ASP A 44 15.37 2.93 -10.09
N PRO A 45 15.48 4.17 -9.57
CA PRO A 45 14.32 5.00 -9.26
C PRO A 45 13.36 5.21 -10.44
N ARG A 46 13.86 5.13 -11.68
CA ARG A 46 13.04 5.25 -12.90
C ARG A 46 12.13 4.05 -13.14
N LYS A 47 12.32 2.96 -12.39
CA LYS A 47 11.56 1.70 -12.48
C LYS A 47 10.79 1.40 -11.19
N PHE A 48 10.77 2.32 -10.24
CA PHE A 48 10.23 2.10 -8.90
C PHE A 48 8.78 1.61 -8.94
N ASP A 49 7.92 2.31 -9.67
CA ASP A 49 6.50 1.95 -9.82
C ASP A 49 6.31 0.56 -10.42
N GLN A 50 7.10 0.21 -11.43
CA GLN A 50 7.05 -1.12 -12.05
C GLN A 50 7.48 -2.20 -11.06
N VAL A 51 8.55 -1.97 -10.30
CA VAL A 51 9.04 -2.94 -9.33
C VAL A 51 8.06 -3.12 -8.18
N LEU A 52 7.44 -2.05 -7.70
CA LEU A 52 6.35 -2.15 -6.71
C LEU A 52 5.17 -2.97 -7.26
N SER A 53 4.74 -2.70 -8.50
CA SER A 53 3.67 -3.45 -9.14
C SER A 53 4.03 -4.94 -9.29
N ASP A 54 5.27 -5.25 -9.70
CA ASP A 54 5.78 -6.61 -9.82
C ASP A 54 5.88 -7.32 -8.45
N MET A 55 6.11 -6.55 -7.38
CA MET A 55 6.06 -7.01 -5.98
C MET A 55 4.63 -7.08 -5.43
N GLY A 56 3.61 -6.86 -6.25
CA GLY A 56 2.21 -6.98 -5.84
C GLY A 56 1.68 -5.80 -5.04
N CYS A 57 2.36 -4.66 -5.02
CA CYS A 57 1.79 -3.42 -4.51
C CYS A 57 0.54 -3.05 -5.31
N VAL A 58 -0.59 -2.89 -4.63
CA VAL A 58 -1.88 -2.49 -5.20
C VAL A 58 -2.10 -1.00 -5.00
N LEU A 59 -1.90 -0.52 -3.77
CA LEU A 59 -2.05 0.88 -3.39
C LEU A 59 -0.98 1.20 -2.34
N MET A 60 -0.36 2.37 -2.46
CA MET A 60 0.60 2.88 -1.49
C MET A 60 0.22 4.31 -1.16
N LEU A 61 0.17 4.63 0.13
CA LEU A 61 -0.10 5.96 0.66
C LEU A 61 0.95 6.28 1.72
N ASN A 62 1.41 7.52 1.79
CA ASN A 62 2.21 7.96 2.92
C ASN A 62 1.32 8.33 4.14
N GLY A 63 1.91 8.51 5.32
CA GLY A 63 1.18 8.81 6.54
C GLY A 63 0.44 10.14 6.52
N VAL A 64 0.90 11.13 5.74
CA VAL A 64 0.17 12.39 5.54
C VAL A 64 -1.12 12.13 4.73
N GLU A 65 -1.03 11.39 3.64
CA GLU A 65 -2.18 11.02 2.81
C GLU A 65 -3.20 10.19 3.60
N VAL A 66 -2.73 9.19 4.37
CA VAL A 66 -3.61 8.39 5.25
C VAL A 66 -4.30 9.28 6.27
N THR A 67 -3.57 10.21 6.91
CA THR A 67 -4.16 11.13 7.88
C THR A 67 -5.25 11.99 7.24
N GLU A 68 -4.98 12.55 6.06
CA GLU A 68 -5.96 13.38 5.35
C GLU A 68 -7.20 12.60 4.93
N LEU A 69 -7.03 11.39 4.38
CA LEU A 69 -8.14 10.54 3.95
C LEU A 69 -8.97 10.06 5.14
N CYS A 70 -8.34 9.75 6.28
CA CYS A 70 -9.03 9.47 7.54
C CYS A 70 -9.85 10.68 8.01
N MET A 71 -9.29 11.89 7.95
CA MET A 71 -10.03 13.11 8.31
C MET A 71 -11.24 13.38 7.41
N ARG A 72 -11.17 12.95 6.14
CA ARG A 72 -12.28 13.05 5.18
C ARG A 72 -13.31 11.93 5.31
N GLY A 73 -13.02 10.89 6.09
CA GLY A 73 -13.86 9.71 6.23
C GLY A 73 -13.75 8.72 5.06
N GLU A 74 -12.70 8.85 4.24
CA GLU A 74 -12.42 7.95 3.11
C GLU A 74 -11.61 6.71 3.56
N LEU A 75 -10.84 6.85 4.63
CA LEU A 75 -10.16 5.74 5.31
C LEU A 75 -10.61 5.63 6.77
N ASP A 76 -10.52 4.41 7.31
CA ASP A 76 -10.75 4.12 8.71
C ASP A 76 -9.44 3.69 9.36
N ASN A 77 -8.93 4.49 10.30
CA ASN A 77 -7.67 4.21 10.98
C ASN A 77 -7.71 2.93 11.84
N GLU A 78 -8.87 2.53 12.35
CA GLU A 78 -9.02 1.28 13.12
C GLU A 78 -9.11 0.05 12.21
N ASN A 79 -9.50 0.25 10.94
CA ASN A 79 -9.68 -0.80 9.93
C ASN A 79 -8.96 -0.46 8.62
N LEU A 80 -7.71 0.00 8.71
CA LEU A 80 -6.99 0.59 7.59
C LEU A 80 -6.82 -0.38 6.41
N HIS A 81 -6.62 -1.66 6.69
CA HIS A 81 -6.51 -2.70 5.65
C HIS A 81 -7.80 -2.81 4.82
N GLU A 82 -8.96 -2.85 5.47
CA GLU A 82 -10.26 -2.97 4.79
C GLU A 82 -10.61 -1.69 4.05
N SER A 83 -10.44 -0.53 4.69
CA SER A 83 -10.76 0.76 4.06
C SER A 83 -9.86 1.08 2.87
N MET A 84 -8.56 0.77 2.92
CA MET A 84 -7.67 0.89 1.75
C MET A 84 -8.05 -0.06 0.61
N TYR A 85 -8.51 -1.27 0.94
CA TYR A 85 -8.98 -2.23 -0.07
C TYR A 85 -10.25 -1.74 -0.77
N GLU A 86 -11.20 -1.17 -0.02
CA GLU A 86 -12.41 -0.59 -0.60
C GLU A 86 -12.08 0.67 -1.42
N LEU A 87 -11.18 1.54 -0.94
CA LEU A 87 -10.67 2.67 -1.73
C LEU A 87 -10.07 2.21 -3.06
N ALA A 88 -9.23 1.16 -3.05
CA ALA A 88 -8.65 0.61 -4.26
C ALA A 88 -9.69 0.00 -5.23
N LYS A 89 -10.84 -0.46 -4.73
CA LYS A 89 -11.97 -0.89 -5.57
C LYS A 89 -12.70 0.29 -6.18
N ASP A 90 -12.97 1.32 -5.39
CA ASP A 90 -13.69 2.52 -5.82
C ASP A 90 -12.90 3.30 -6.90
N GLU A 91 -11.58 3.35 -6.76
CA GLU A 91 -10.65 3.89 -7.77
C GLU A 91 -10.45 2.96 -8.99
N GLY A 92 -11.05 1.78 -9.00
CA GLY A 92 -10.99 0.82 -10.12
C GLY A 92 -9.64 0.11 -10.29
N ILE A 93 -8.76 0.18 -9.28
CA ILE A 93 -7.48 -0.54 -9.24
C ILE A 93 -7.74 -2.04 -9.04
N ILE A 94 -8.63 -2.37 -8.11
CA ILE A 94 -9.13 -3.74 -7.89
C ILE A 94 -10.45 -3.92 -8.64
N LYS A 95 -10.48 -4.88 -9.57
CA LYS A 95 -11.67 -5.30 -10.32
C LYS A 95 -12.19 -6.64 -9.85
#